data_AF-A0A534U3B4-F1
#
_entry.id   AF-A0A534U3B4-F1
#
_cell.length_a   1.000
_cell.length_b   1.000
_cell.length_c   1.000
_cell.angle_alpha   90.00
_cell.angle_beta   90.00
_cell.angle_gamma   90.00
#
_symmetry.space_group_name_H-M   'P 1'
#
loop_
_entity.id
_entity.type
_entity.pdbx_description
1 polymer ?
#
loop_
_entity_poly.entity_id
_entity_poly.type
_entity_poly.pdbx_seq_one_letter_code
_entity_poly.pdbx_strand_id
1 'polypeptide(L)'
;MVGALAGLGLGGLAPAWASGTFTVGSFTKSTSAAPVTQAVVHGLGVAPKAVILWTNGKTDTTLGAGFLYAFGMTDGTTSASAATASDDNAGTSNVHRRIASKVLTLVNGTGTLLAEADLQSTDGTNFTLNWTTNNATADVIHFIAIGGSRISAKVVTWAMALATGNQSVTGVGFRPDVVIHAHAGAFIASIPTTTTHGAHGLSVMDDTGAQWSTVSGSVTASNTSDTQRYQRSNKCLGGISNDLSVVKEAAWVSMDSDGFTINHSTANAWDNMVASLALKGVRKAVGCISKGTGAAPASQAVTGLSFRPNLVLFSSDQNTASTTAATHARFGIGASDGTTAGSSAWQDTDALNRTSTDGVDKTSNVFIKVNNDTQTIDAVADMISLDAAGFTLNWTTNDAVATEICYLALAGPRRVTVTGAAGTKQGGTGTRRRSSRIARGPDADN
;
A
#
# COMPACT_ATOMS: atom_id res chain seq x y z
N MET A 1 0.67 -9.88 64.01
CA MET A 1 1.38 -9.19 62.91
C MET A 1 1.63 -10.21 61.81
N VAL A 2 1.06 -9.95 60.62
CA VAL A 2 1.45 -10.39 59.24
C VAL A 2 1.75 -11.90 59.06
N GLY A 3 1.07 -12.72 58.27
CA GLY A 3 0.22 -12.52 57.09
C GLY A 3 0.76 -13.40 55.95
N ALA A 4 -0.07 -14.28 55.36
CA ALA A 4 0.02 -14.71 53.95
C ALA A 4 -1.07 -15.78 53.65
N LEU A 5 -2.20 -15.32 53.09
CA LEU A 5 -3.11 -16.17 52.32
C LEU A 5 -2.47 -16.42 50.95
N ALA A 6 -2.31 -17.68 50.55
CA ALA A 6 -1.95 -18.07 49.19
C ALA A 6 -3.18 -17.93 48.28
N GLY A 7 -3.29 -16.80 47.59
CA GLY A 7 -4.22 -16.63 46.47
C GLY A 7 -3.63 -17.25 45.21
N LEU A 8 -4.23 -18.34 44.73
CA LEU A 8 -4.03 -18.82 43.37
C LEU A 8 -4.56 -17.77 42.39
N GLY A 9 -3.65 -16.99 41.81
CA GLY A 9 -3.95 -16.16 40.66
C GLY A 9 -4.22 -17.07 39.45
N LEU A 10 -5.49 -17.17 39.05
CA LEU A 10 -5.87 -17.60 37.72
C LEU A 10 -5.16 -16.67 36.73
N GLY A 11 -4.13 -17.20 36.07
CA GLY A 11 -3.49 -16.54 34.95
C GLY A 11 -4.55 -16.16 33.93
N GLY A 12 -4.78 -14.86 33.78
CA GLY A 12 -5.59 -14.34 32.70
C GLY A 12 -4.98 -14.85 31.40
N LEU A 13 -5.67 -15.78 30.76
CA LEU A 13 -5.43 -16.09 29.36
C LEU A 13 -5.59 -14.77 28.63
N ALA A 14 -4.47 -14.23 28.14
CA ALA A 14 -4.51 -13.19 27.12
C ALA A 14 -5.46 -13.71 26.03
N PRO A 15 -6.44 -12.91 25.57
CA PRO A 15 -7.29 -13.34 24.48
C PRO A 15 -6.38 -13.74 23.33
N ALA A 16 -6.57 -14.96 22.81
CA ALA A 16 -5.90 -15.40 21.60
C ALA A 16 -6.19 -14.37 20.51
N TRP A 17 -5.19 -13.55 20.18
CA TRP A 17 -5.30 -12.58 19.11
C TRP A 17 -5.68 -13.34 17.85
N ALA A 18 -6.85 -13.02 17.31
CA ALA A 18 -7.27 -13.57 16.04
C ALA A 18 -6.18 -13.28 15.01
N SER A 19 -5.77 -14.27 14.20
CA SER A 19 -4.84 -14.07 13.08
C SER A 19 -5.23 -12.83 12.28
N GLY A 20 -4.29 -11.89 12.19
CA GLY A 20 -4.46 -10.62 11.48
C GLY A 20 -4.65 -10.86 9.98
N THR A 21 -5.44 -10.01 9.33
CA THR A 21 -5.52 -9.98 7.85
C THR A 21 -4.43 -9.08 7.26
N PHE A 22 -3.93 -8.13 8.05
CA PHE A 22 -2.92 -7.15 7.66
C PHE A 22 -1.93 -6.96 8.79
N THR A 23 -0.67 -6.74 8.45
CA THR A 23 0.35 -6.23 9.37
C THR A 23 1.23 -5.24 8.63
N VAL A 24 1.57 -4.13 9.29
CA VAL A 24 2.55 -3.16 8.81
C VAL A 24 3.86 -3.40 9.56
N GLY A 25 4.98 -3.00 8.97
CA GLY A 25 6.25 -3.00 9.68
C GLY A 25 7.39 -2.51 8.83
N SER A 26 8.60 -2.69 9.33
CA SER A 26 9.82 -2.32 8.60
C SER A 26 10.95 -3.26 8.98
N PHE A 27 11.95 -3.34 8.10
CA PHE A 27 13.19 -4.05 8.35
C PHE A 27 14.34 -3.33 7.67
N THR A 28 15.56 -3.56 8.14
CA THR A 28 16.77 -3.02 7.50
C THR A 28 17.29 -4.01 6.46
N LYS A 29 17.50 -3.56 5.23
CA LYS A 29 18.11 -4.34 4.14
C LYS A 29 19.45 -4.94 4.58
N SER A 30 19.71 -6.20 4.21
CA SER A 30 21.02 -6.83 4.41
C SER A 30 22.15 -6.02 3.77
N THR A 31 23.30 -5.96 4.42
CA THR A 31 24.54 -5.34 3.91
C THR A 31 25.54 -6.37 3.36
N SER A 32 25.20 -7.66 3.41
CA SER A 32 26.04 -8.73 2.85
C SER A 32 25.98 -8.72 1.32
N ALA A 33 27.07 -9.12 0.67
CA ALA A 33 27.13 -9.22 -0.79
C ALA A 33 26.08 -10.21 -1.33
N ALA A 34 25.51 -9.91 -2.50
CA ALA A 34 24.59 -10.80 -3.19
C ALA A 34 25.31 -12.03 -3.78
N PRO A 35 24.62 -13.19 -3.88
CA PRO A 35 23.26 -13.43 -3.40
C PRO A 35 23.22 -13.56 -1.87
N VAL A 36 22.22 -12.94 -1.24
CA VAL A 36 21.99 -13.09 0.20
C VAL A 36 20.51 -13.26 0.53
N THR A 37 20.22 -14.28 1.33
CA THR A 37 18.89 -14.53 1.87
C THR A 37 18.65 -13.69 3.13
N GLN A 38 17.46 -13.09 3.24
CA GLN A 38 17.03 -12.34 4.40
C GLN A 38 15.60 -12.74 4.78
N ALA A 39 15.45 -13.38 5.94
CA ALA A 39 14.14 -13.64 6.54
C ALA A 39 13.66 -12.39 7.28
N VAL A 40 12.40 -12.03 7.07
CA VAL A 40 11.76 -10.87 7.71
C VAL A 40 10.52 -11.35 8.47
N VAL A 41 10.52 -11.12 9.78
CA VAL A 41 9.38 -11.43 10.65
C VAL A 41 8.26 -10.42 10.39
N HIS A 42 7.07 -10.89 10.04
CA HIS A 42 5.96 -10.01 9.64
C HIS A 42 4.78 -9.99 10.62
N GLY A 43 4.76 -10.78 11.69
CA GLY A 43 3.74 -10.71 12.75
C GLY A 43 2.29 -11.16 12.39
N LEU A 44 1.99 -11.39 11.11
CA LEU A 44 0.65 -11.76 10.62
C LEU A 44 0.07 -13.07 11.20
N GLY A 45 0.94 -14.03 11.56
CA GLY A 45 0.54 -15.34 12.10
C GLY A 45 0.02 -16.34 11.06
N VAL A 46 -0.04 -15.95 9.79
CA VAL A 46 -0.38 -16.79 8.63
C VAL A 46 0.49 -16.37 7.44
N ALA A 47 0.69 -17.28 6.48
CA ALA A 47 1.43 -16.97 5.27
C ALA A 47 0.75 -15.83 4.49
N PRO A 48 1.47 -14.74 4.17
CA PRO A 48 0.95 -13.68 3.32
C PRO A 48 0.50 -14.20 1.95
N LYS A 49 -0.63 -13.69 1.48
CA LYS A 49 -1.14 -13.79 0.11
C LYS A 49 -0.60 -12.66 -0.77
N ALA A 50 -0.25 -11.52 -0.18
CA ALA A 50 0.49 -10.46 -0.86
C ALA A 50 1.43 -9.77 0.11
N VAL A 51 2.52 -9.22 -0.42
CA VAL A 51 3.41 -8.31 0.30
C VAL A 51 3.62 -7.07 -0.56
N ILE A 52 3.53 -5.89 0.05
CA ILE A 52 3.89 -4.60 -0.54
C ILE A 52 5.13 -4.11 0.21
N LEU A 53 6.12 -3.61 -0.52
CA LEU A 53 7.36 -3.04 0.02
C LEU A 53 7.54 -1.62 -0.49
N TRP A 54 8.05 -0.72 0.36
CA TRP A 54 8.51 0.60 -0.09
C TRP A 54 9.67 1.13 0.75
N THR A 55 10.42 2.08 0.21
CA THR A 55 11.57 2.71 0.87
C THR A 55 11.94 4.01 0.15
N ASN A 56 12.68 4.89 0.84
CA ASN A 56 13.40 6.01 0.24
C ASN A 56 14.93 5.83 0.26
N GLY A 57 15.42 4.65 0.64
CA GLY A 57 16.84 4.33 0.78
C GLY A 57 17.52 5.09 1.93
N LYS A 58 16.82 5.32 3.03
CA LYS A 58 17.33 5.98 4.24
C LYS A 58 17.29 5.03 5.44
N THR A 59 17.97 5.40 6.53
CA THR A 59 18.19 4.55 7.72
C THR A 59 17.29 4.89 8.92
N ASP A 60 16.01 5.23 8.71
CA ASP A 60 15.09 5.75 9.78
C ASP A 60 15.63 7.02 10.44
N THR A 61 15.90 8.04 9.61
CA THR A 61 16.70 9.21 9.99
C THR A 61 15.89 10.51 9.96
N THR A 62 16.57 11.61 10.18
CA THR A 62 16.14 12.93 9.70
C THR A 62 16.14 12.97 8.17
N LEU A 63 15.53 14.01 7.61
CA LEU A 63 15.64 14.32 6.19
C LEU A 63 17.12 14.42 5.80
N GLY A 64 17.48 13.89 4.63
CA GLY A 64 18.85 13.96 4.14
C GLY A 64 18.94 13.88 2.62
N ALA A 65 20.06 14.40 2.10
CA ALA A 65 20.35 14.60 0.69
C ALA A 65 20.15 13.36 -0.18
N GLY A 66 19.58 13.54 -1.37
CA GLY A 66 19.28 12.49 -2.33
C GLY A 66 18.05 11.67 -1.96
N PHE A 67 17.43 11.00 -2.92
CA PHE A 67 16.41 9.99 -2.64
C PHE A 67 16.60 8.75 -3.51
N LEU A 68 16.25 7.58 -2.95
CA LEU A 68 16.24 6.29 -3.64
C LEU A 68 14.87 5.65 -3.40
N TYR A 69 13.86 6.17 -4.09
CA TYR A 69 12.50 5.70 -3.88
C TYR A 69 12.23 4.40 -4.63
N ALA A 70 11.62 3.44 -3.95
CA ALA A 70 11.10 2.23 -4.58
C ALA A 70 9.76 1.83 -3.97
N PHE A 71 8.91 1.28 -4.82
CA PHE A 71 7.66 0.62 -4.46
C PHE A 71 7.58 -0.71 -5.18
N GLY A 72 7.24 -1.77 -4.46
CA GLY A 72 7.16 -3.11 -5.01
C GLY A 72 6.08 -3.94 -4.37
N MET A 73 5.65 -4.97 -5.09
CA MET A 73 4.56 -5.84 -4.67
C MET A 73 4.71 -7.25 -5.23
N THR A 74 4.15 -8.21 -4.51
CA THR A 74 4.14 -9.63 -4.87
C THR A 74 2.84 -10.29 -4.43
N ASP A 75 2.35 -11.25 -5.22
CA ASP A 75 1.23 -12.14 -4.87
C ASP A 75 1.70 -13.50 -4.29
N GLY A 76 2.99 -13.63 -3.98
CA GLY A 76 3.61 -14.89 -3.56
C GLY A 76 4.21 -15.70 -4.72
N THR A 77 3.85 -15.39 -5.97
CA THR A 77 4.31 -16.10 -7.17
C THR A 77 4.86 -15.16 -8.24
N THR A 78 4.20 -14.03 -8.45
CA THR A 78 4.52 -12.97 -9.41
C THR A 78 4.83 -11.71 -8.64
N SER A 79 5.89 -11.01 -9.02
CA SER A 79 6.35 -9.79 -8.35
C SER A 79 6.68 -8.72 -9.38
N ALA A 80 6.46 -7.47 -9.01
CA ALA A 80 6.88 -6.32 -9.80
C ALA A 80 7.17 -5.12 -8.90
N SER A 81 8.13 -4.29 -9.31
CA SER A 81 8.54 -3.09 -8.60
C SER A 81 8.91 -1.97 -9.55
N ALA A 82 8.72 -0.73 -9.09
CA ALA A 82 9.13 0.49 -9.75
C ALA A 82 10.00 1.32 -8.79
N ALA A 83 11.02 1.96 -9.31
CA ALA A 83 11.96 2.78 -8.56
C ALA A 83 12.33 4.05 -9.31
N THR A 84 12.66 5.09 -8.59
CA THR A 84 13.19 6.36 -9.11
C THR A 84 14.17 6.95 -8.11
N ALA A 85 15.21 7.60 -8.61
CA ALA A 85 16.25 8.19 -7.79
C ALA A 85 16.77 9.48 -8.41
N SER A 86 17.19 10.41 -7.55
CA SER A 86 17.78 11.68 -7.92
C SER A 86 18.97 11.98 -7.00
N ASP A 87 20.09 12.38 -7.59
CA ASP A 87 21.26 12.80 -6.84
C ASP A 87 21.12 14.27 -6.39
N ASP A 88 21.50 14.54 -5.15
CA ASP A 88 21.57 15.89 -4.62
C ASP A 88 22.85 16.61 -5.04
N ASN A 89 22.80 17.94 -5.07
CA ASN A 89 23.95 18.81 -5.27
C ASN A 89 24.72 18.48 -6.56
N ALA A 90 24.02 18.03 -7.61
CA ALA A 90 24.59 17.77 -8.92
C ALA A 90 24.53 19.07 -9.77
N GLY A 91 25.64 19.42 -10.45
CA GLY A 91 25.67 20.59 -11.34
C GLY A 91 24.89 20.40 -12.64
N THR A 92 24.65 19.15 -13.02
CA THR A 92 23.72 18.73 -14.07
C THR A 92 22.89 17.59 -13.47
N SER A 93 21.57 17.64 -13.61
CA SER A 93 20.68 16.70 -12.95
C SER A 93 20.95 15.24 -13.33
N ASN A 94 21.04 14.37 -12.33
CA ASN A 94 21.30 12.95 -12.52
C ASN A 94 20.16 12.14 -11.90
N VAL A 95 19.26 11.67 -12.77
CA VAL A 95 17.97 11.11 -12.35
C VAL A 95 17.62 9.92 -13.23
N HIS A 96 17.27 8.81 -12.59
CA HIS A 96 16.92 7.57 -13.29
C HIS A 96 15.73 6.89 -12.65
N ARG A 97 15.12 5.99 -13.42
CA ARG A 97 14.05 5.12 -12.96
C ARG A 97 14.22 3.70 -13.47
N ARG A 98 13.55 2.79 -12.80
CA ARG A 98 13.54 1.36 -13.14
C ARG A 98 12.18 0.75 -12.89
N ILE A 99 11.79 -0.20 -13.74
CA ILE A 99 10.73 -1.16 -13.46
C ILE A 99 11.26 -2.58 -13.69
N ALA A 100 10.93 -3.51 -12.79
CA ALA A 100 11.47 -4.87 -12.83
C ALA A 100 10.46 -5.91 -12.30
N SER A 101 10.58 -7.15 -12.76
CA SER A 101 9.84 -8.31 -12.23
C SER A 101 10.47 -8.84 -10.93
N LYS A 102 10.64 -7.93 -9.97
CA LYS A 102 11.28 -8.13 -8.66
C LYS A 102 10.34 -7.61 -7.58
N VAL A 103 10.38 -8.19 -6.37
CA VAL A 103 9.55 -7.69 -5.26
C VAL A 103 10.03 -6.33 -4.77
N LEU A 104 11.32 -6.01 -4.96
CA LEU A 104 11.87 -4.66 -4.80
C LEU A 104 13.06 -4.48 -5.75
N THR A 105 13.22 -3.27 -6.30
CA THR A 105 14.37 -2.87 -7.11
C THR A 105 14.82 -1.48 -6.66
N LEU A 106 16.12 -1.24 -6.57
CA LEU A 106 16.71 0.05 -6.21
C LEU A 106 17.76 0.44 -7.24
N VAL A 107 17.67 1.68 -7.71
CA VAL A 107 18.61 2.30 -8.66
C VAL A 107 19.08 3.62 -8.08
N ASN A 108 20.30 4.07 -8.39
CA ASN A 108 20.79 5.40 -8.02
C ASN A 108 20.52 6.44 -9.11
N GLY A 109 20.93 7.69 -8.86
CA GLY A 109 20.81 8.79 -9.82
C GLY A 109 21.53 8.56 -11.15
N THR A 110 22.54 7.67 -11.23
CA THR A 110 23.24 7.29 -12.49
C THR A 110 22.63 6.09 -13.22
N GLY A 111 21.54 5.51 -12.74
CA GLY A 111 20.96 4.30 -13.34
C GLY A 111 21.64 2.98 -12.93
N THR A 112 22.59 3.03 -11.99
CA THR A 112 23.25 1.85 -11.44
C THR A 112 22.30 1.09 -10.53
N LEU A 113 22.14 -0.20 -10.79
CA LEU A 113 21.36 -1.11 -9.96
C LEU A 113 22.06 -1.31 -8.61
N LEU A 114 21.40 -0.92 -7.52
CA LEU A 114 21.93 -1.02 -6.17
C LEU A 114 21.49 -2.28 -5.45
N ALA A 115 20.21 -2.64 -5.60
CA ALA A 115 19.66 -3.84 -4.98
C ALA A 115 18.45 -4.38 -5.75
N GLU A 116 18.28 -5.70 -5.76
CA GLU A 116 17.09 -6.39 -6.27
C GLU A 116 16.77 -7.63 -5.45
N ALA A 117 15.52 -7.75 -5.03
CA ALA A 117 15.03 -8.91 -4.29
C ALA A 117 14.01 -9.71 -5.09
N ASP A 118 14.13 -11.04 -5.01
CA ASP A 118 13.04 -11.97 -5.29
C ASP A 118 12.39 -12.39 -3.95
N LEU A 119 11.08 -12.64 -3.97
CA LEU A 119 10.43 -13.36 -2.88
C LEU A 119 10.79 -14.85 -3.00
N GLN A 120 11.48 -15.39 -2.00
CA GLN A 120 11.90 -16.79 -1.97
C GLN A 120 10.85 -17.70 -1.34
N SER A 121 10.25 -17.28 -0.23
CA SER A 121 9.21 -18.06 0.47
C SER A 121 8.38 -17.19 1.40
N THR A 122 7.21 -17.71 1.78
CA THR A 122 6.37 -17.16 2.85
C THR A 122 5.87 -18.28 3.76
N ASP A 123 5.81 -18.01 5.06
CA ASP A 123 5.20 -18.88 6.06
C ASP A 123 4.43 -18.05 7.10
N GLY A 124 3.94 -18.68 8.17
CA GLY A 124 3.14 -17.98 9.19
C GLY A 124 3.86 -16.87 9.95
N THR A 125 5.19 -16.85 9.89
CA THR A 125 6.06 -15.97 10.69
C THR A 125 6.88 -15.04 9.81
N ASN A 126 7.39 -15.54 8.69
CA ASN A 126 8.34 -14.85 7.84
C ASN A 126 7.91 -14.80 6.37
N PHE A 127 8.30 -13.72 5.70
CA PHE A 127 8.60 -13.75 4.28
C PHE A 127 10.11 -13.70 4.13
N THR A 128 10.63 -14.46 3.18
CA THR A 128 12.07 -14.57 2.95
C THR A 128 12.39 -13.96 1.59
N LEU A 129 13.30 -13.00 1.59
CA LEU A 129 13.81 -12.35 0.40
C LEU A 129 15.14 -12.97 -0.02
N ASN A 130 15.37 -13.10 -1.32
CA ASN A 130 16.68 -13.38 -1.88
C ASN A 130 17.17 -12.14 -2.64
N TRP A 131 18.16 -11.44 -2.09
CA TRP A 131 18.79 -10.30 -2.72
C TRP A 131 19.74 -10.77 -3.83
N THR A 132 19.27 -10.72 -5.08
CA THR A 132 20.02 -11.11 -6.29
C THR A 132 21.06 -10.08 -6.72
N THR A 133 20.83 -8.80 -6.38
CA THR A 133 21.81 -7.72 -6.41
C THR A 133 21.74 -7.04 -5.05
N ASN A 134 22.88 -6.67 -4.47
CA ASN A 134 22.89 -6.02 -3.17
C ASN A 134 24.19 -5.22 -2.96
N ASN A 135 24.05 -3.91 -2.75
CA ASN A 135 25.12 -3.08 -2.21
C ASN A 135 25.22 -3.24 -0.69
N ALA A 136 26.32 -2.74 -0.11
CA ALA A 136 26.58 -2.81 1.33
C ALA A 136 25.87 -1.71 2.16
N THR A 137 24.92 -0.98 1.57
CA THR A 137 24.14 0.05 2.26
C THR A 137 22.98 -0.58 3.02
N ALA A 138 22.77 -0.15 4.26
CA ALA A 138 21.60 -0.52 5.05
C ALA A 138 20.47 0.47 4.73
N ASP A 139 19.38 0.00 4.13
CA ASP A 139 18.20 0.82 3.81
C ASP A 139 17.01 0.32 4.63
N VAL A 140 16.18 1.21 5.16
CA VAL A 140 14.92 0.83 5.80
C VAL A 140 13.88 0.53 4.73
N ILE A 141 13.34 -0.68 4.77
CA ILE A 141 12.29 -1.13 3.87
C ILE A 141 11.05 -1.35 4.72
N HIS A 142 10.01 -0.58 4.40
CA HIS A 142 8.69 -0.74 4.98
C HIS A 142 7.92 -1.84 4.27
N PHE A 143 6.99 -2.47 4.97
CA PHE A 143 6.14 -3.49 4.37
C PHE A 143 4.69 -3.42 4.85
N ILE A 144 3.80 -3.91 3.98
CA ILE A 144 2.46 -4.39 4.33
C ILE A 144 2.40 -5.88 3.97
N ALA A 145 2.13 -6.72 4.96
CA ALA A 145 1.84 -8.13 4.76
C ALA A 145 0.33 -8.37 4.80
N ILE A 146 -0.23 -8.97 3.74
CA ILE A 146 -1.67 -9.20 3.58
C ILE A 146 -1.93 -10.69 3.53
N GLY A 147 -2.85 -11.23 4.33
CA GLY A 147 -3.15 -12.66 4.33
C GLY A 147 -4.54 -12.99 4.84
N GLY A 148 -4.77 -14.28 5.08
CA GLY A 148 -6.07 -14.83 5.45
C GLY A 148 -6.69 -15.70 4.36
N SER A 149 -7.47 -16.70 4.78
CA SER A 149 -7.97 -17.76 3.89
C SER A 149 -8.99 -17.31 2.84
N ARG A 150 -9.58 -16.12 3.03
CA ARG A 150 -10.56 -15.52 2.11
C ARG A 150 -9.96 -14.46 1.19
N ILE A 151 -8.66 -14.17 1.34
CA ILE A 151 -7.96 -13.21 0.50
C ILE A 151 -7.40 -13.90 -0.73
N SER A 152 -7.66 -13.31 -1.89
CA SER A 152 -6.95 -13.61 -3.14
C SER A 152 -6.16 -12.37 -3.56
N ALA A 153 -4.97 -12.59 -4.09
CA ALA A 153 -4.12 -11.55 -4.63
C ALA A 153 -3.56 -12.00 -5.99
N LYS A 154 -3.37 -11.05 -6.89
CA LYS A 154 -2.67 -11.29 -8.15
C LYS A 154 -1.88 -10.06 -8.57
N VAL A 155 -0.61 -10.24 -8.90
CA VAL A 155 0.18 -9.24 -9.60
C VAL A 155 0.11 -9.51 -11.10
N VAL A 156 -0.23 -8.46 -11.87
CA VAL A 156 -0.20 -8.46 -13.33
C VAL A 156 0.58 -7.25 -13.84
N THR A 157 1.28 -7.41 -14.95
CA THR A 157 1.98 -6.32 -15.63
C THR A 157 1.40 -6.13 -17.02
N TRP A 158 1.23 -4.88 -17.45
CA TRP A 158 0.55 -4.56 -18.70
C TRP A 158 0.95 -3.18 -19.22
N ALA A 159 0.68 -2.91 -20.50
CA ALA A 159 1.02 -1.66 -21.17
C ALA A 159 -0.14 -0.67 -21.13
N MET A 160 0.06 0.58 -20.72
CA MET A 160 -0.98 1.62 -20.87
C MET A 160 -1.32 1.83 -22.35
N ALA A 161 -2.59 2.07 -22.65
CA ALA A 161 -3.04 2.36 -24.01
C ALA A 161 -2.30 3.56 -24.62
N LEU A 162 -2.09 3.49 -25.94
CA LEU A 162 -1.46 4.54 -26.76
C LEU A 162 -2.48 5.51 -27.37
N ALA A 163 -3.77 5.28 -27.12
CA ALA A 163 -4.89 6.09 -27.58
C ALA A 163 -5.99 6.13 -26.51
N THR A 164 -6.91 7.08 -26.63
CA THR A 164 -8.05 7.21 -25.72
C THR A 164 -9.05 6.07 -25.89
N GLY A 165 -9.88 5.85 -24.87
CA GLY A 165 -10.91 4.82 -24.87
C GLY A 165 -10.71 3.73 -23.82
N ASN A 166 -11.56 2.72 -23.87
CA ASN A 166 -11.55 1.62 -22.90
C ASN A 166 -10.36 0.69 -23.12
N GLN A 167 -9.75 0.28 -22.02
CA GLN A 167 -8.71 -0.74 -21.97
C GLN A 167 -9.07 -1.75 -20.89
N SER A 168 -9.30 -2.99 -21.31
CA SER A 168 -9.45 -4.12 -20.40
C SER A 168 -8.10 -4.76 -20.09
N VAL A 169 -7.87 -5.06 -18.82
CA VAL A 169 -6.72 -5.81 -18.32
C VAL A 169 -7.24 -7.12 -17.74
N THR A 170 -6.79 -8.23 -18.30
CA THR A 170 -7.21 -9.59 -17.94
C THR A 170 -6.07 -10.37 -17.28
N GLY A 171 -6.29 -11.64 -16.92
CA GLY A 171 -5.29 -12.51 -16.30
C GLY A 171 -5.20 -12.39 -14.78
N VAL A 172 -6.17 -11.72 -14.14
CA VAL A 172 -6.24 -11.66 -12.67
C VAL A 172 -6.73 -12.98 -12.07
N GLY A 173 -7.57 -13.72 -12.78
CA GLY A 173 -8.19 -14.97 -12.36
C GLY A 173 -9.40 -14.81 -11.44
N PHE A 174 -9.78 -13.57 -11.10
CA PHE A 174 -10.95 -13.24 -10.30
C PHE A 174 -11.36 -11.78 -10.50
N ARG A 175 -12.61 -11.46 -10.09
CA ARG A 175 -13.08 -10.08 -9.94
C ARG A 175 -12.46 -9.39 -8.73
N PRO A 176 -11.62 -8.36 -8.89
CA PRO A 176 -11.02 -7.62 -7.78
C PRO A 176 -12.08 -6.81 -7.01
N ASP A 177 -11.83 -6.60 -5.72
CA ASP A 177 -12.51 -5.57 -4.92
C ASP A 177 -11.76 -4.23 -5.01
N VAL A 178 -10.43 -4.28 -5.13
CA VAL A 178 -9.53 -3.12 -5.21
C VAL A 178 -8.27 -3.47 -6.03
N VAL A 179 -7.70 -2.48 -6.70
CA VAL A 179 -6.46 -2.60 -7.46
C VAL A 179 -5.52 -1.45 -7.10
N ILE A 180 -4.25 -1.77 -6.86
CA ILE A 180 -3.15 -0.82 -6.63
C ILE A 180 -2.24 -0.86 -7.86
N HIS A 181 -1.95 0.29 -8.45
CA HIS A 181 -1.08 0.45 -9.61
C HIS A 181 0.23 1.12 -9.23
N ALA A 182 1.34 0.66 -9.79
CA ALA A 182 2.62 1.34 -9.76
C ALA A 182 3.24 1.35 -11.16
N HIS A 183 3.84 2.47 -11.55
CA HIS A 183 4.56 2.59 -12.82
C HIS A 183 5.77 3.51 -12.72
N ALA A 184 6.73 3.31 -13.63
CA ALA A 184 7.91 4.15 -13.77
C ALA A 184 7.78 5.07 -15.00
N GLY A 185 6.64 5.74 -15.17
CA GLY A 185 6.43 6.70 -16.27
C GLY A 185 6.57 6.14 -17.70
N ALA A 186 6.84 7.05 -18.64
CA ALA A 186 6.78 6.85 -20.09
C ALA A 186 8.04 6.24 -20.72
N PHE A 187 8.00 5.95 -22.02
CA PHE A 187 9.08 5.35 -22.81
C PHE A 187 9.58 4.00 -22.29
N ILE A 188 8.68 3.19 -21.73
CA ILE A 188 8.99 1.83 -21.26
C ILE A 188 8.06 0.85 -21.96
N ALA A 189 8.60 0.07 -22.91
CA ALA A 189 7.86 -0.92 -23.69
C ALA A 189 7.91 -2.34 -23.10
N SER A 190 8.83 -2.62 -22.16
CA SER A 190 8.98 -3.96 -21.56
C SER A 190 9.59 -3.91 -20.16
N ILE A 191 9.49 -5.02 -19.43
CA ILE A 191 10.07 -5.21 -18.09
C ILE A 191 11.08 -6.38 -18.16
N PRO A 192 12.30 -6.26 -17.59
CA PRO A 192 12.82 -5.12 -16.84
C PRO A 192 13.43 -4.04 -17.73
N THR A 193 13.32 -2.77 -17.30
CA THR A 193 13.93 -1.62 -17.99
C THR A 193 14.47 -0.62 -16.97
N THR A 194 15.70 -0.15 -17.17
CA THR A 194 16.25 1.07 -16.55
C THR A 194 16.38 2.15 -17.62
N THR A 195 16.01 3.38 -17.31
CA THR A 195 16.11 4.48 -18.25
C THR A 195 16.32 5.82 -17.53
N THR A 196 16.79 6.81 -18.27
CA THR A 196 17.02 8.19 -17.85
C THR A 196 15.72 8.92 -17.54
N HIS A 197 15.81 10.00 -16.75
CA HIS A 197 14.68 10.75 -16.16
C HIS A 197 14.01 9.98 -15.01
N GLY A 198 13.69 10.70 -13.95
CA GLY A 198 12.91 10.18 -12.83
C GLY A 198 11.42 10.25 -13.17
N ALA A 199 10.72 9.15 -12.92
CA ALA A 199 9.27 9.15 -12.93
C ALA A 199 8.74 7.99 -12.10
N HIS A 200 7.68 8.27 -11.37
CA HIS A 200 6.94 7.29 -10.59
C HIS A 200 5.48 7.70 -10.57
N GLY A 201 4.58 6.72 -10.61
CA GLY A 201 3.21 6.92 -10.20
C GLY A 201 2.69 5.76 -9.36
N LEU A 202 1.87 6.12 -8.38
CA LEU A 202 1.14 5.22 -7.49
C LEU A 202 -0.33 5.61 -7.51
N SER A 203 -1.19 4.63 -7.73
CA SER A 203 -2.62 4.88 -7.92
C SER A 203 -3.45 3.73 -7.39
N VAL A 204 -4.70 3.99 -7.04
CA VAL A 204 -5.65 3.00 -6.52
C VAL A 204 -7.02 3.19 -7.15
N MET A 205 -7.75 2.09 -7.35
CA MET A 205 -9.18 2.10 -7.67
C MET A 205 -9.91 0.93 -7.01
N ASP A 206 -11.19 1.11 -6.70
CA ASP A 206 -12.05 0.04 -6.17
C ASP A 206 -13.30 -0.24 -7.02
N ASP A 207 -14.00 -1.33 -6.68
CA ASP A 207 -15.22 -1.78 -7.35
C ASP A 207 -16.44 -0.85 -7.20
N THR A 208 -16.33 0.24 -6.43
CA THR A 208 -17.35 1.28 -6.29
C THR A 208 -17.09 2.47 -7.20
N GLY A 209 -15.94 2.49 -7.89
CA GLY A 209 -15.48 3.59 -8.74
C GLY A 209 -14.70 4.67 -8.01
N ALA A 210 -14.43 4.51 -6.71
CA ALA A 210 -13.54 5.39 -5.98
C ALA A 210 -12.08 5.12 -6.40
N GLN A 211 -11.30 6.17 -6.59
CA GLN A 211 -9.98 6.10 -7.20
C GLN A 211 -9.13 7.32 -6.88
N TRP A 212 -7.81 7.17 -6.94
CA TRP A 212 -6.86 8.28 -6.95
C TRP A 212 -5.56 7.89 -7.65
N SER A 213 -4.81 8.90 -8.09
CA SER A 213 -3.52 8.75 -8.76
C SER A 213 -2.57 9.84 -8.32
N THR A 214 -1.33 9.46 -8.06
CA THR A 214 -0.19 10.35 -7.74
C THR A 214 0.93 10.07 -8.71
N VAL A 215 1.57 11.12 -9.24
CA VAL A 215 2.64 11.04 -10.24
C VAL A 215 3.67 12.10 -9.95
N SER A 216 4.94 11.76 -10.20
CA SER A 216 6.06 12.69 -10.15
C SER A 216 6.98 12.50 -11.34
N GLY A 217 7.63 13.57 -11.78
CA GLY A 217 8.60 13.59 -12.88
C GLY A 217 9.83 14.41 -12.51
N SER A 218 10.98 14.04 -13.07
CA SER A 218 12.23 14.79 -12.90
C SER A 218 13.14 14.53 -14.10
N VAL A 219 13.68 15.59 -14.70
CA VAL A 219 14.47 15.51 -15.92
C VAL A 219 15.95 15.32 -15.58
N THR A 220 16.61 14.35 -16.22
CA THR A 220 18.07 14.20 -16.15
C THR A 220 18.76 15.00 -17.25
N ALA A 221 20.07 15.21 -17.10
CA ALA A 221 20.91 15.93 -18.04
C ALA A 221 20.50 17.41 -18.25
N SER A 222 19.85 18.01 -17.24
CA SER A 222 19.48 19.42 -17.26
C SER A 222 20.41 20.25 -16.38
N ASN A 223 20.88 21.39 -16.88
CA ASN A 223 21.71 22.34 -16.13
C ASN A 223 20.91 23.12 -15.07
N THR A 224 19.59 23.19 -15.26
CA THR A 224 18.64 23.73 -14.30
C THR A 224 17.66 22.62 -13.99
N SER A 225 17.51 22.23 -12.72
CA SER A 225 16.59 21.15 -12.35
C SER A 225 15.19 21.41 -12.90
N ASP A 226 14.56 20.37 -13.45
CA ASP A 226 13.23 20.43 -14.06
C ASP A 226 12.42 19.26 -13.51
N THR A 227 11.51 19.56 -12.58
CA THR A 227 10.85 18.60 -11.71
C THR A 227 9.38 18.92 -11.55
N GLN A 228 8.54 17.88 -11.53
CA GLN A 228 7.10 18.05 -11.60
C GLN A 228 6.36 17.03 -10.72
N ARG A 229 5.12 17.36 -10.37
CA ARG A 229 4.20 16.49 -9.66
C ARG A 229 2.77 16.66 -10.14
N TYR A 230 1.95 15.64 -9.89
CA TYR A 230 0.55 15.63 -10.24
C TYR A 230 -0.25 14.65 -9.39
N GLN A 231 -1.42 15.07 -8.93
CA GLN A 231 -2.36 14.23 -8.19
C GLN A 231 -3.79 14.43 -8.68
N ARG A 232 -4.56 13.33 -8.69
CA ARG A 232 -6.00 13.34 -9.01
C ARG A 232 -6.75 12.38 -8.10
N SER A 233 -7.86 12.84 -7.55
CA SER A 233 -8.80 12.05 -6.73
C SER A 233 -9.94 11.42 -7.53
N ASN A 234 -9.88 11.49 -8.86
CA ASN A 234 -10.88 10.90 -9.77
C ASN A 234 -10.27 10.19 -10.98
N LYS A 235 -8.99 9.81 -10.89
CA LYS A 235 -8.26 9.02 -11.87
C LYS A 235 -7.60 7.85 -11.17
N CYS A 236 -7.50 6.72 -11.88
CA CYS A 236 -6.80 5.52 -11.42
C CYS A 236 -5.41 5.37 -12.04
N LEU A 237 -5.04 6.23 -13.00
CA LEU A 237 -3.70 6.38 -13.56
C LEU A 237 -3.49 7.80 -14.07
N GLY A 238 -2.24 8.25 -14.08
CA GLY A 238 -1.83 9.54 -14.61
C GLY A 238 -0.44 9.49 -15.26
N GLY A 239 -0.13 10.51 -16.04
CA GLY A 239 1.20 10.74 -16.60
C GLY A 239 1.36 12.20 -16.99
N ILE A 240 2.53 12.76 -16.69
CA ILE A 240 2.90 14.13 -17.00
C ILE A 240 4.18 14.15 -17.84
N SER A 241 4.33 15.17 -18.68
CA SER A 241 5.58 15.49 -19.35
C SER A 241 6.32 16.63 -18.65
N ASN A 242 7.56 16.88 -19.07
CA ASN A 242 8.43 17.88 -18.45
C ASN A 242 8.03 19.34 -18.74
N ASP A 243 7.06 19.56 -19.63
CA ASP A 243 6.42 20.86 -19.88
C ASP A 243 5.17 21.09 -19.01
N LEU A 244 4.96 20.26 -17.97
CA LEU A 244 3.77 20.25 -17.11
C LEU A 244 2.46 19.87 -17.82
N SER A 245 2.53 19.34 -19.05
CA SER A 245 1.34 18.82 -19.72
C SER A 245 0.92 17.48 -19.13
N VAL A 246 -0.38 17.31 -18.90
CA VAL A 246 -0.97 16.00 -18.57
C VAL A 246 -1.09 15.20 -19.86
N VAL A 247 -0.34 14.10 -19.96
CA VAL A 247 -0.22 13.31 -21.20
C VAL A 247 -0.88 11.95 -21.14
N LYS A 248 -1.19 11.46 -19.92
CA LYS A 248 -2.00 10.27 -19.69
C LYS A 248 -2.93 10.47 -18.51
N GLU A 249 -4.17 10.03 -18.66
CA GLU A 249 -5.13 9.90 -17.58
C GLU A 249 -6.06 8.73 -17.87
N ALA A 250 -6.28 7.87 -16.88
CA ALA A 250 -7.32 6.86 -16.96
C ALA A 250 -8.23 6.88 -15.73
N ALA A 251 -9.50 6.54 -15.93
CA ALA A 251 -10.49 6.38 -14.88
C ALA A 251 -11.07 4.95 -14.88
N TRP A 252 -11.45 4.47 -13.71
CA TRP A 252 -12.15 3.20 -13.54
C TRP A 252 -13.44 3.14 -14.39
N VAL A 253 -13.69 1.96 -14.99
CA VAL A 253 -14.95 1.64 -15.69
C VAL A 253 -15.65 0.47 -15.00
N SER A 254 -14.93 -0.63 -14.79
CA SER A 254 -15.48 -1.82 -14.14
C SER A 254 -14.38 -2.68 -13.53
N MET A 255 -14.73 -3.40 -12.46
CA MET A 255 -14.04 -4.64 -12.11
C MET A 255 -14.71 -5.78 -12.90
N ASP A 256 -13.94 -6.63 -13.56
CA ASP A 256 -14.41 -7.68 -14.45
C ASP A 256 -14.17 -9.06 -13.85
N SER A 257 -14.73 -10.14 -14.40
CA SER A 257 -14.56 -11.48 -13.82
C SER A 257 -13.12 -11.97 -13.76
N ASP A 258 -12.25 -11.45 -14.63
CA ASP A 258 -10.84 -11.85 -14.78
C ASP A 258 -9.89 -10.63 -14.74
N GLY A 259 -10.33 -9.51 -14.14
CA GLY A 259 -9.52 -8.32 -14.05
C GLY A 259 -10.34 -7.05 -13.95
N PHE A 260 -10.04 -6.06 -14.78
CA PHE A 260 -10.65 -4.74 -14.71
C PHE A 260 -10.60 -4.01 -16.04
N THR A 261 -11.48 -3.03 -16.21
CA THR A 261 -11.49 -2.11 -17.35
C THR A 261 -11.35 -0.69 -16.84
N ILE A 262 -10.48 0.07 -17.51
CA ILE A 262 -10.28 1.51 -17.32
C ILE A 262 -10.55 2.24 -18.64
N ASN A 263 -10.81 3.55 -18.58
CA ASN A 263 -10.98 4.41 -19.73
C ASN A 263 -9.91 5.50 -19.72
N HIS A 264 -9.13 5.59 -20.80
CA HIS A 264 -8.17 6.67 -21.00
C HIS A 264 -8.89 7.89 -21.57
N SER A 265 -9.03 8.95 -20.76
CA SER A 265 -9.55 10.25 -21.20
C SER A 265 -8.48 11.08 -21.91
N THR A 266 -7.22 10.86 -21.53
CA THR A 266 -6.04 11.46 -22.14
C THR A 266 -5.04 10.34 -22.39
N ALA A 267 -4.48 10.27 -23.58
CA ALA A 267 -3.43 9.32 -23.92
C ALA A 267 -2.51 9.91 -24.97
N ASN A 268 -1.26 9.45 -24.97
CA ASN A 268 -0.28 9.73 -26.01
C ASN A 268 0.39 8.43 -26.49
N ALA A 269 1.19 8.55 -27.55
CA ALA A 269 1.87 7.43 -28.19
C ALA A 269 3.11 6.91 -27.42
N TRP A 270 3.34 7.33 -26.18
CA TRP A 270 4.48 6.84 -25.40
C TRP A 270 4.15 5.53 -24.69
N ASP A 271 5.05 4.55 -24.81
CA ASP A 271 4.92 3.28 -24.09
C ASP A 271 5.06 3.50 -22.58
N ASN A 272 4.19 2.86 -21.79
CA ASN A 272 4.25 2.93 -20.33
C ASN A 272 3.86 1.56 -19.78
N MET A 273 4.75 0.92 -19.01
CA MET A 273 4.42 -0.32 -18.30
C MET A 273 3.85 -0.01 -16.91
N VAL A 274 2.81 -0.76 -16.54
CA VAL A 274 2.17 -0.71 -15.22
C VAL A 274 2.28 -2.07 -14.57
N ALA A 275 2.62 -2.08 -13.29
CA ALA A 275 2.39 -3.22 -12.42
C ALA A 275 1.10 -2.96 -11.62
N SER A 276 0.24 -3.97 -11.51
CA SER A 276 -0.99 -3.90 -10.71
C SER A 276 -1.04 -5.04 -9.70
N LEU A 277 -1.38 -4.74 -8.45
CA LEU A 277 -1.82 -5.73 -7.45
C LEU A 277 -3.34 -5.65 -7.33
N ALA A 278 -4.02 -6.71 -7.77
CA ALA A 278 -5.44 -6.90 -7.58
C ALA A 278 -5.70 -7.71 -6.31
N LEU A 279 -6.63 -7.25 -5.47
CA LEU A 279 -7.04 -7.92 -4.23
C LEU A 279 -8.53 -8.25 -4.26
N LYS A 280 -8.88 -9.40 -3.69
CA LYS A 280 -10.27 -9.82 -3.43
C LYS A 280 -10.40 -10.39 -2.02
N GLY A 281 -11.61 -10.28 -1.47
CA GLY A 281 -11.94 -10.70 -0.12
C GLY A 281 -11.76 -9.61 0.92
N VAL A 282 -11.64 -8.35 0.50
CA VAL A 282 -11.37 -7.21 1.39
C VAL A 282 -12.58 -6.28 1.45
N ARG A 283 -12.78 -5.66 2.62
CA ARG A 283 -13.52 -4.40 2.70
C ARG A 283 -12.53 -3.27 2.45
N LYS A 284 -12.95 -2.28 1.67
CA LYS A 284 -12.11 -1.23 1.15
C LYS A 284 -12.85 0.11 1.14
N ALA A 285 -12.10 1.17 1.33
CA ALA A 285 -12.53 2.53 1.05
C ALA A 285 -11.35 3.29 0.47
N VAL A 286 -11.57 3.90 -0.69
CA VAL A 286 -10.60 4.72 -1.42
C VAL A 286 -11.09 6.16 -1.38
N GLY A 287 -10.20 7.11 -1.11
CA GLY A 287 -10.58 8.52 -1.08
C GLY A 287 -9.39 9.43 -0.82
N CYS A 288 -9.65 10.72 -0.63
CA CYS A 288 -8.66 11.68 -0.18
C CYS A 288 -9.23 12.56 0.94
N ILE A 289 -8.35 13.09 1.78
CA ILE A 289 -8.66 14.02 2.86
C ILE A 289 -7.87 15.31 2.65
N SER A 290 -8.39 16.43 3.14
CA SER A 290 -7.58 17.64 3.32
C SER A 290 -6.97 17.60 4.72
N LYS A 291 -5.64 17.68 4.82
CA LYS A 291 -4.92 17.77 6.10
C LYS A 291 -5.48 18.92 6.95
N GLY A 292 -5.72 18.67 8.23
CA GLY A 292 -6.18 19.69 9.17
C GLY A 292 -5.18 20.83 9.31
N THR A 293 -5.67 22.06 9.46
CA THR A 293 -4.84 23.28 9.56
C THR A 293 -4.63 23.78 10.99
N GLY A 294 -5.11 23.04 11.99
CA GLY A 294 -4.91 23.38 13.40
C GLY A 294 -3.45 23.29 13.83
N ALA A 295 -3.04 24.15 14.77
CA ALA A 295 -1.68 24.13 15.32
C ALA A 295 -1.37 22.78 15.98
N ALA A 296 -0.15 22.27 15.76
CA ALA A 296 0.28 21.00 16.32
C ALA A 296 0.45 21.06 17.87
N PRO A 297 0.15 19.97 18.61
CA PRO A 297 -0.44 18.73 18.11
C PRO A 297 -1.92 18.91 17.76
N ALA A 298 -2.34 18.43 16.58
CA ALA A 298 -3.72 18.53 16.10
C ALA A 298 -4.31 17.16 15.74
N SER A 299 -5.42 16.81 16.38
CA SER A 299 -6.17 15.59 16.06
C SER A 299 -7.08 15.81 14.85
N GLN A 300 -7.10 14.83 13.93
CA GLN A 300 -7.98 14.83 12.77
C GLN A 300 -8.63 13.44 12.62
N ALA A 301 -9.93 13.39 12.89
CA ALA A 301 -10.74 12.21 12.62
C ALA A 301 -11.21 12.18 11.16
N VAL A 302 -11.08 11.03 10.52
CA VAL A 302 -11.67 10.71 9.22
C VAL A 302 -12.81 9.74 9.47
N THR A 303 -14.04 10.17 9.24
CA THR A 303 -15.25 9.43 9.57
C THR A 303 -16.07 9.08 8.32
N GLY A 304 -17.02 8.17 8.45
CA GLY A 304 -17.98 7.83 7.39
C GLY A 304 -17.65 6.54 6.63
N LEU A 305 -16.60 5.82 7.04
CA LEU A 305 -16.34 4.48 6.52
C LEU A 305 -17.42 3.51 6.99
N SER A 306 -17.84 2.60 6.13
CA SER A 306 -18.86 1.58 6.48
C SER A 306 -18.29 0.41 7.31
N PHE A 307 -17.04 0.51 7.74
CA PHE A 307 -16.33 -0.51 8.50
C PHE A 307 -15.19 0.10 9.33
N ARG A 308 -14.73 -0.65 10.33
CA ARG A 308 -13.46 -0.40 11.03
C ARG A 308 -12.29 -0.87 10.16
N PRO A 309 -11.36 0.00 9.74
CA PRO A 309 -10.15 -0.41 9.05
C PRO A 309 -9.28 -1.32 9.94
N ASN A 310 -8.52 -2.19 9.30
CA ASN A 310 -7.40 -2.92 9.89
C ASN A 310 -6.04 -2.43 9.36
N LEU A 311 -6.07 -1.60 8.32
CA LEU A 311 -4.92 -1.01 7.64
C LEU A 311 -5.38 0.28 6.96
N VAL A 312 -4.54 1.31 6.99
CA VAL A 312 -4.67 2.48 6.11
C VAL A 312 -3.32 2.73 5.45
N LEU A 313 -3.32 2.85 4.12
CA LEU A 313 -2.21 3.32 3.29
C LEU A 313 -2.52 4.74 2.82
N PHE A 314 -1.54 5.62 2.86
CA PHE A 314 -1.60 7.01 2.43
C PHE A 314 -0.65 7.26 1.27
N SER A 315 -1.04 8.16 0.35
CA SER A 315 -0.19 8.70 -0.72
C SER A 315 -0.52 10.16 -0.95
N SER A 316 0.48 10.98 -1.30
CA SER A 316 0.26 12.39 -1.63
C SER A 316 1.39 12.93 -2.49
N ASP A 317 1.06 13.81 -3.44
CA ASP A 317 2.03 14.73 -4.07
C ASP A 317 2.38 15.94 -3.18
N GLN A 318 1.80 15.96 -1.98
CA GLN A 318 1.96 16.94 -0.91
C GLN A 318 1.47 18.35 -1.22
N ASN A 319 0.67 18.51 -2.27
CA ASN A 319 0.06 19.78 -2.65
C ASN A 319 -1.36 19.92 -2.08
N THR A 320 -1.90 21.14 -2.10
CA THR A 320 -3.35 21.33 -1.98
C THR A 320 -4.05 20.74 -3.20
N ALA A 321 -5.28 20.26 -3.04
CA ALA A 321 -6.05 19.63 -4.12
C ALA A 321 -6.03 20.49 -5.40
N SER A 322 -5.61 19.87 -6.51
CA SER A 322 -5.49 20.53 -7.80
C SER A 322 -5.88 19.58 -8.93
N THR A 323 -6.17 20.16 -10.09
CA THR A 323 -6.37 19.42 -11.35
C THR A 323 -5.22 19.63 -12.33
N THR A 324 -4.24 20.47 -11.97
CA THR A 324 -3.10 20.83 -12.83
C THR A 324 -1.82 20.20 -12.31
N ALA A 325 -0.92 19.84 -13.22
CA ALA A 325 0.46 19.55 -12.84
C ALA A 325 1.11 20.82 -12.26
N ALA A 326 2.10 20.62 -11.39
CA ALA A 326 2.87 21.69 -10.77
C ALA A 326 4.36 21.37 -10.82
N THR A 327 5.18 22.41 -10.75
CA THR A 327 6.63 22.27 -10.53
C THR A 327 6.91 21.70 -9.13
N HIS A 328 8.17 21.34 -8.91
CA HIS A 328 8.69 20.65 -7.73
C HIS A 328 8.15 19.23 -7.61
N ALA A 329 9.01 18.23 -7.75
CA ALA A 329 8.61 16.86 -7.46
C ALA A 329 8.58 16.66 -5.94
N ARG A 330 7.44 16.20 -5.42
CA ARG A 330 7.21 15.96 -3.99
C ARG A 330 6.33 14.73 -3.86
N PHE A 331 6.64 13.87 -2.90
CA PHE A 331 5.86 12.66 -2.69
C PHE A 331 5.95 12.20 -1.24
N GLY A 332 4.82 11.75 -0.70
CA GLY A 332 4.75 11.09 0.60
C GLY A 332 3.92 9.82 0.50
N ILE A 333 4.38 8.76 1.15
CA ILE A 333 3.67 7.50 1.30
C ILE A 333 3.81 7.02 2.75
N GLY A 334 2.80 6.34 3.26
CA GLY A 334 2.96 5.64 4.52
C GLY A 334 1.74 4.81 4.88
N ALA A 335 1.89 3.92 5.84
CA ALA A 335 0.81 3.03 6.23
C ALA A 335 0.82 2.74 7.73
N SER A 336 -0.31 2.26 8.24
CA SER A 336 -0.41 1.72 9.59
C SER A 336 -1.55 0.72 9.73
N ASP A 337 -1.33 -0.29 10.56
CA ASP A 337 -2.34 -1.25 11.03
C ASP A 337 -2.97 -0.85 12.38
N GLY A 338 -2.71 0.37 12.84
CA GLY A 338 -3.14 0.89 14.14
C GLY A 338 -2.23 0.50 15.31
N THR A 339 -1.22 -0.34 15.08
CA THR A 339 -0.21 -0.72 16.10
C THR A 339 1.19 -0.33 15.66
N THR A 340 1.51 -0.58 14.40
CA THR A 340 2.78 -0.27 13.75
C THR A 340 2.55 0.71 12.61
N ALA A 341 3.63 1.37 12.19
CA ALA A 341 3.59 2.39 11.16
C ALA A 341 4.85 2.31 10.28
N GLY A 342 4.83 3.07 9.19
CA GLY A 342 6.00 3.31 8.37
C GLY A 342 5.65 4.37 7.33
N SER A 343 6.56 5.31 7.08
CA SER A 343 6.38 6.31 6.03
C SER A 343 7.69 6.71 5.39
N SER A 344 7.58 7.06 4.11
CA SER A 344 8.67 7.59 3.31
C SER A 344 8.21 8.89 2.67
N ALA A 345 9.10 9.85 2.57
CA ALA A 345 8.82 11.07 1.82
C ALA A 345 10.08 11.62 1.18
N TRP A 346 9.93 12.30 0.05
CA TRP A 346 11.03 12.90 -0.66
C TRP A 346 10.62 14.15 -1.43
N GLN A 347 11.63 14.92 -1.80
CA GLN A 347 11.53 16.17 -2.53
C GLN A 347 12.64 16.32 -3.56
N ASP A 348 12.33 16.90 -4.73
CA ASP A 348 13.27 17.37 -5.75
C ASP A 348 12.86 18.78 -6.21
N THR A 349 13.71 19.77 -5.97
CA THR A 349 13.35 21.19 -6.15
C THR A 349 13.60 21.64 -7.59
N ASP A 350 12.61 22.32 -8.15
CA ASP A 350 12.63 22.84 -9.51
C ASP A 350 13.47 24.12 -9.65
N ALA A 351 13.92 24.40 -10.87
CA ALA A 351 14.54 25.66 -11.28
C ALA A 351 15.85 26.03 -10.55
N LEU A 352 16.65 25.04 -10.13
CA LEU A 352 17.94 25.26 -9.47
C LEU A 352 19.13 24.88 -10.35
N ASN A 353 20.21 25.67 -10.29
CA ASN A 353 21.47 25.36 -11.01
C ASN A 353 22.21 24.14 -10.44
N ARG A 354 21.96 23.82 -9.17
CA ARG A 354 22.41 22.58 -8.54
C ARG A 354 21.17 21.91 -7.99
N THR A 355 21.01 20.62 -8.26
CA THR A 355 19.87 19.87 -7.73
C THR A 355 19.83 19.99 -6.20
N SER A 356 18.63 20.11 -5.66
CA SER A 356 18.37 20.10 -4.21
C SER A 356 17.30 19.05 -3.97
N THR A 357 17.76 17.89 -3.52
CA THR A 357 16.90 16.72 -3.35
C THR A 357 17.12 16.12 -1.98
N ASP A 358 16.04 15.72 -1.33
CA ASP A 358 16.13 15.07 -0.03
C ASP A 358 15.07 13.99 0.08
N GLY A 359 15.27 13.09 1.03
CA GLY A 359 14.15 12.35 1.56
C GLY A 359 14.45 11.65 2.87
N VAL A 360 13.44 10.92 3.34
CA VAL A 360 13.37 10.38 4.69
C VAL A 360 12.57 9.10 4.69
N ASP A 361 12.96 8.18 5.56
CA ASP A 361 12.16 7.03 6.01
C ASP A 361 11.92 7.21 7.51
N LYS A 362 10.71 6.86 7.98
CA LYS A 362 10.29 6.88 9.38
C LYS A 362 9.57 5.59 9.73
N THR A 363 10.02 4.88 10.77
CA THR A 363 9.39 3.59 11.18
C THR A 363 8.23 3.74 12.17
N SER A 364 8.02 4.93 12.73
CA SER A 364 7.00 5.16 13.77
C SER A 364 5.87 6.10 13.34
N ASN A 365 6.03 6.85 12.25
CA ASN A 365 5.05 7.82 11.77
C ASN A 365 4.31 7.28 10.55
N VAL A 366 3.02 7.62 10.41
CA VAL A 366 2.17 7.10 9.33
C VAL A 366 2.21 7.93 8.07
N PHE A 367 2.63 9.19 8.17
CA PHE A 367 2.78 10.06 7.03
C PHE A 367 3.71 11.23 7.35
N ILE A 368 4.53 11.63 6.36
CA ILE A 368 5.46 12.75 6.44
C ILE A 368 5.21 13.69 5.25
N LYS A 369 5.18 15.00 5.53
CA LYS A 369 5.16 16.06 4.53
C LYS A 369 6.49 16.83 4.54
N VAL A 370 7.09 16.96 3.37
CA VAL A 370 8.33 17.67 3.03
C VAL A 370 8.09 18.47 1.74
N ASN A 371 7.12 19.38 1.77
CA ASN A 371 6.79 20.26 0.64
C ASN A 371 7.28 21.67 0.96
N ASN A 372 8.60 21.78 1.05
CA ASN A 372 9.34 23.02 1.15
C ASN A 372 10.60 22.91 0.27
N ASP A 373 11.41 23.95 0.17
CA ASP A 373 12.68 23.93 -0.59
C ASP A 373 13.89 23.88 0.36
N THR A 374 13.69 23.30 1.54
CA THR A 374 14.66 23.28 2.65
C THR A 374 14.75 21.88 3.25
N GLN A 375 15.71 21.64 4.16
CA GLN A 375 15.84 20.36 4.84
C GLN A 375 14.94 20.23 6.08
N THR A 376 13.67 20.61 5.96
CA THR A 376 12.71 20.60 7.09
C THR A 376 11.51 19.71 6.82
N ILE A 377 10.93 19.16 7.88
CA ILE A 377 9.67 18.42 7.81
C ILE A 377 8.53 19.38 8.17
N ASP A 378 7.55 19.52 7.27
CA ASP A 378 6.42 20.44 7.44
C ASP A 378 5.31 19.86 8.29
N ALA A 379 5.08 18.56 8.16
CA ALA A 379 4.05 17.86 8.91
C ALA A 379 4.42 16.40 9.16
N VAL A 380 4.01 15.91 10.33
CA VAL A 380 4.20 14.53 10.77
C VAL A 380 2.87 14.05 11.32
N ALA A 381 2.37 12.92 10.81
CA ALA A 381 1.19 12.26 11.36
C ALA A 381 1.56 10.97 12.09
N ASP A 382 0.92 10.77 13.24
CA ASP A 382 0.82 9.48 13.93
C ASP A 382 -0.60 8.91 13.82
N MET A 383 -0.73 7.59 13.86
CA MET A 383 -2.05 6.95 13.98
C MET A 383 -2.46 6.93 15.44
N ILE A 384 -3.59 7.57 15.77
CA ILE A 384 -4.19 7.47 17.10
C ILE A 384 -5.01 6.18 17.20
N SER A 385 -5.89 5.97 16.23
CA SER A 385 -6.84 4.85 16.27
C SER A 385 -7.39 4.50 14.89
N LEU A 386 -7.67 3.21 14.70
CA LEU A 386 -8.56 2.73 13.64
C LEU A 386 -9.96 2.59 14.23
N ASP A 387 -10.85 3.51 13.90
CA ASP A 387 -12.16 3.70 14.53
C ASP A 387 -13.25 2.83 13.90
N ALA A 388 -14.41 2.72 14.55
CA ALA A 388 -15.51 1.84 14.09
C ALA A 388 -15.98 2.14 12.66
N ALA A 389 -15.87 3.40 12.24
CA ALA A 389 -16.32 3.94 10.96
C ALA A 389 -15.30 4.93 10.38
N GLY A 390 -14.01 4.70 10.61
CA GLY A 390 -13.00 5.72 10.34
C GLY A 390 -11.61 5.40 10.87
N PHE A 391 -10.78 6.44 10.94
CA PHE A 391 -9.49 6.43 11.60
C PHE A 391 -9.17 7.85 12.08
N THR A 392 -8.30 7.98 13.07
CA THR A 392 -7.92 9.27 13.65
C THR A 392 -6.40 9.44 13.59
N LEU A 393 -5.97 10.57 13.03
CA LEU A 393 -4.58 10.99 12.92
C LEU A 393 -4.24 12.03 13.99
N ASN A 394 -2.99 12.05 14.43
CA ASN A 394 -2.41 13.14 15.22
C ASN A 394 -1.30 13.82 14.44
N TRP A 395 -1.47 15.09 14.10
CA TRP A 395 -0.44 15.91 13.48
C TRP A 395 0.50 16.47 14.55
N THR A 396 1.60 15.77 14.84
CA THR A 396 2.60 16.19 15.86
C THR A 396 3.48 17.34 15.39
N THR A 397 3.63 17.49 14.08
CA THR A 397 4.12 18.70 13.41
C THR A 397 3.10 19.09 12.35
N ASN A 398 2.81 20.39 12.20
CA ASN A 398 1.80 20.85 11.27
C ASN A 398 2.10 22.28 10.79
N ASP A 399 2.22 22.44 9.47
CA ASP A 399 2.47 23.71 8.77
C ASP A 399 1.19 24.55 8.50
N ALA A 400 0.04 24.09 9.01
CA ALA A 400 -1.27 24.71 8.78
C ALA A 400 -1.71 24.81 7.30
N VAL A 401 -1.16 23.99 6.39
CA VAL A 401 -1.58 23.91 4.98
C VAL A 401 -2.57 22.76 4.74
N ALA A 402 -3.65 23.00 4.01
CA ALA A 402 -4.67 21.98 3.71
C ALA A 402 -4.25 21.02 2.57
N THR A 403 -3.13 20.33 2.73
CA THR A 403 -2.59 19.35 1.77
C THR A 403 -3.60 18.21 1.50
N GLU A 404 -3.81 17.83 0.23
CA GLU A 404 -4.64 16.69 -0.14
C GLU A 404 -3.85 15.38 0.02
N ILE A 405 -4.33 14.49 0.88
CA ILE A 405 -3.73 13.19 1.16
C ILE A 405 -4.71 12.11 0.75
N CYS A 406 -4.33 11.29 -0.21
CA CYS A 406 -5.14 10.17 -0.65
C CYS A 406 -4.88 8.94 0.22
N TYR A 407 -5.90 8.09 0.36
CA TYR A 407 -5.85 6.92 1.22
C TYR A 407 -6.51 5.70 0.59
N LEU A 408 -6.05 4.54 1.04
CA LEU A 408 -6.70 3.25 0.89
C LEU A 408 -6.85 2.64 2.29
N ALA A 409 -8.08 2.57 2.78
CA ALA A 409 -8.42 1.89 4.03
C ALA A 409 -8.91 0.48 3.72
N LEU A 410 -8.35 -0.53 4.40
CA LEU A 410 -8.64 -1.94 4.19
C LEU A 410 -9.07 -2.61 5.48
N ALA A 411 -9.98 -3.58 5.38
CA ALA A 411 -10.31 -4.48 6.47
C ALA A 411 -10.59 -5.89 5.95
N GLY A 412 -10.44 -6.88 6.83
CA GLY A 412 -10.74 -8.27 6.49
C GLY A 412 -12.24 -8.45 6.16
N PRO A 413 -12.61 -9.56 5.53
CA PRO A 413 -13.99 -9.82 5.15
C PRO A 413 -14.89 -9.86 6.41
N ARG A 414 -16.15 -9.46 6.25
CA ARG A 414 -17.12 -9.48 7.36
C ARG A 414 -17.22 -10.92 7.92
N ARG A 415 -16.89 -11.11 9.19
CA ARG A 415 -17.15 -12.37 9.89
C ARG A 415 -18.66 -12.52 10.06
N VAL A 416 -19.23 -13.58 9.48
CA VAL A 416 -20.58 -14.03 9.85
C VAL A 416 -20.39 -14.90 11.08
N THR A 417 -20.66 -14.34 12.26
CA THR A 417 -20.77 -15.16 13.46
C THR A 417 -22.11 -15.89 13.37
N VAL A 418 -22.08 -17.18 13.02
CA VAL A 418 -23.25 -18.04 13.23
C VAL A 418 -23.35 -18.24 14.73
N THR A 419 -24.17 -17.44 15.41
CA THR A 419 -24.64 -17.79 16.75
C THR A 419 -25.51 -19.02 16.61
N GLY A 420 -24.90 -20.20 16.72
CA GLY A 420 -25.66 -21.43 16.95
C GLY A 420 -26.40 -21.25 18.27
N ALA A 421 -27.72 -21.17 18.22
CA ALA A 421 -28.53 -21.35 19.40
C ALA A 421 -28.16 -22.72 19.98
N ALA A 422 -27.58 -22.74 21.17
CA ALA A 422 -27.43 -23.97 21.93
C ALA A 422 -28.86 -24.49 22.17
N GLY A 423 -29.29 -25.44 21.34
CA GLY A 423 -30.51 -26.17 21.55
C GLY A 423 -30.36 -26.90 22.87
N THR A 424 -30.93 -26.33 23.94
CA THR A 424 -31.17 -27.06 25.17
C THR A 424 -32.06 -28.23 24.81
N LYS A 425 -31.48 -29.44 24.75
CA LYS A 425 -32.25 -30.68 24.75
C LYS A 425 -33.09 -30.66 26.02
N GLN A 426 -34.38 -30.35 25.89
CA GLN A 426 -35.36 -30.62 26.94
C GLN A 426 -35.35 -32.13 27.16
N GLY A 427 -34.76 -32.57 28.28
CA GLY A 427 -34.81 -33.95 28.74
C GLY A 427 -36.23 -34.28 29.15
N GLY A 428 -37.04 -34.76 28.21
CA GLY A 428 -38.34 -35.37 28.49
C GLY A 428 -38.15 -36.72 29.16
N THR A 429 -38.30 -36.77 30.48
CA THR A 429 -38.46 -38.03 31.23
C THR A 429 -39.79 -38.66 30.86
N GLY A 430 -39.73 -39.76 30.13
CA GLY A 430 -40.90 -40.54 29.70
C GLY A 430 -41.57 -41.29 30.84
N THR A 431 -42.87 -41.06 31.02
CA THR A 431 -43.75 -41.93 31.80
C THR A 431 -44.38 -42.95 30.88
N ARG A 432 -43.96 -44.21 31.02
CA ARG A 432 -44.53 -45.38 30.32
C ARG A 432 -46.01 -45.55 30.68
N ARG A 433 -46.91 -45.50 29.69
CA ARG A 433 -48.23 -46.15 29.78
C ARG A 433 -48.23 -47.41 28.90
N ARG A 434 -48.43 -48.55 29.56
CA ARG A 434 -48.64 -49.87 28.96
C ARG A 434 -49.95 -49.84 28.16
N SER A 435 -49.91 -50.26 26.91
CA SER A 435 -51.08 -50.66 26.13
C SER A 435 -51.06 -52.19 26.01
N SER A 436 -52.11 -52.82 26.53
CA SER A 436 -52.34 -54.26 26.55
C SER A 436 -52.91 -54.75 25.22
N ARG A 437 -52.31 -55.83 24.72
CA ARG A 437 -52.69 -56.63 23.55
C ARG A 437 -53.90 -57.52 23.88
N ILE A 438 -54.96 -57.49 23.06
CA ILE A 438 -55.93 -58.60 22.86
C ILE A 438 -56.24 -58.70 21.35
N ALA A 439 -56.45 -59.93 20.87
CA ALA A 439 -56.25 -60.41 19.50
C ALA A 439 -57.55 -60.75 18.74
N ARG A 440 -57.43 -60.84 17.39
CA ARG A 440 -58.14 -61.66 16.35
C ARG A 440 -59.68 -61.76 16.44
N GLY A 441 -60.44 -61.39 15.40
CA GLY A 441 -60.70 -62.20 14.19
C GLY A 441 -62.21 -62.16 13.82
N PRO A 442 -62.66 -62.68 12.65
CA PRO A 442 -63.57 -61.97 11.73
C PRO A 442 -65.03 -62.49 11.62
N ASP A 443 -65.81 -61.79 10.78
CA ASP A 443 -67.00 -62.16 9.98
C ASP A 443 -68.44 -62.18 10.56
N ALA A 444 -69.33 -61.72 9.65
CA ALA A 444 -70.71 -62.13 9.35
C ALA A 444 -71.94 -61.41 9.97
N ASP A 445 -72.82 -61.02 9.02
CA ASP A 445 -74.29 -60.99 9.01
C ASP A 445 -75.07 -60.13 10.03
N ASN A 446 -75.70 -59.04 9.56
CA ASN A 446 -77.09 -58.99 9.03
C ASN A 446 -77.48 -57.54 8.69
#